data_AF-A0A656GJA8-F1
#
_entry.id   AF-A0A656GJA8-F1
#
_cell.length_a   1.000
_cell.length_b   1.000
_cell.length_c   1.000
_cell.angle_alpha   90.00
_cell.angle_beta   90.00
_cell.angle_gamma   90.00
#
_symmetry.space_group_name_H-M   'P 1'
#
loop_
_entity.id
_entity.type
_entity.pdbx_description
1 polymer ?
#
loop_
_entity_poly.entity_id
_entity_poly.type
_entity_poly.pdbx_seq_one_letter_code
_entity_poly.pdbx_strand_id
1 'polypeptide(L)'
;MASAVEQEIHRLGMPGGRFQIDLKANASVEPSPHGLEQVELLVSANPGQPLKALAKVASGGELSRISLAIQVITAQTSRVPTLVFDEVDVGIGGP
;
A
#
# COMPACT_ATOMS: atom_id res chain seq x y z
N MET A 1 10.60 2.74 -3.56
CA MET A 1 9.48 2.30 -2.70
C MET A 1 8.27 1.85 -3.52
N ALA A 2 7.60 2.72 -4.28
CA ALA A 2 6.36 2.35 -5.00
C ALA A 2 6.48 1.08 -5.87
N SER A 3 7.50 1.00 -6.74
CA SER A 3 7.74 -0.17 -7.58
C SER A 3 8.05 -1.45 -6.77
N ALA A 4 8.72 -1.34 -5.62
CA ALA A 4 9.02 -2.49 -4.77
C ALA A 4 7.76 -3.00 -4.06
N VAL A 5 6.89 -2.09 -3.60
CA VAL A 5 5.57 -2.46 -3.06
C VAL A 5 4.70 -3.10 -4.14
N GLU A 6 4.70 -2.56 -5.37
CA GLU A 6 3.98 -3.15 -6.51
C GLU A 6 4.44 -4.59 -6.79
N GLN A 7 5.76 -4.83 -6.79
CA GLN A 7 6.31 -6.19 -6.96
C GLN A 7 5.92 -7.13 -5.81
N GLU A 8 5.88 -6.63 -4.57
CA GLU A 8 5.54 -7.46 -3.42
C GLU A 8 4.05 -7.83 -3.41
N ILE A 9 3.14 -6.91 -3.75
CA ILE A 9 1.71 -7.26 -3.89
C ILE A 9 1.46 -8.29 -4.99
N HIS A 10 2.28 -8.31 -6.06
CA HIS A 10 2.21 -9.36 -7.08
C HIS A 10 2.57 -10.73 -6.50
N ARG A 11 3.61 -10.79 -5.66
CA ARG A 11 4.02 -12.01 -4.96
C ARG A 11 2.98 -12.49 -3.96
N LEU A 12 2.22 -11.57 -3.36
CA LEU A 12 1.11 -11.85 -2.45
C LEU A 12 -0.23 -12.10 -3.17
N GLY A 13 -0.20 -12.67 -4.37
CA GLY A 13 -1.42 -13.13 -5.06
C GLY A 13 -2.25 -12.04 -5.74
N MET A 14 -1.67 -10.87 -6.03
CA MET A 14 -2.30 -9.83 -6.84
C MET A 14 -1.44 -9.50 -8.07
N PRO A 15 -1.22 -10.45 -9.00
CA PRO A 15 -0.24 -10.32 -10.10
C PRO A 15 -0.53 -9.17 -11.08
N GLY A 16 -1.77 -8.68 -11.11
CA GLY A 16 -2.18 -7.53 -11.92
C GLY A 16 -2.34 -6.23 -11.11
N GLY A 17 -1.97 -6.25 -9.83
CA GLY A 17 -2.12 -5.12 -8.93
C GLY A 17 -1.21 -3.96 -9.33
N ARG A 18 -1.63 -2.73 -9.04
CA ARG A 18 -0.85 -1.51 -9.29
C ARG A 18 -0.76 -0.69 -8.02
N PHE A 19 0.39 -0.07 -7.78
CA PHE A 19 0.62 0.76 -6.61
C PHE A 19 1.28 2.07 -7.01
N GLN A 20 0.73 3.19 -6.54
CA GLN A 20 1.23 4.53 -6.81
C GLN A 20 1.24 5.36 -5.52
N ILE A 21 2.26 6.21 -5.41
CA ILE A 21 2.32 7.26 -4.38
C ILE A 21 2.01 8.56 -5.10
N ASP A 22 0.94 9.22 -4.70
CA ASP A 22 0.51 10.50 -5.25
C ASP A 22 0.87 11.63 -4.27
N LEU A 23 1.38 12.75 -4.78
CA LEU A 23 1.73 13.93 -4.00
C LEU A 23 0.78 15.04 -4.41
N LYS A 24 -0.11 15.43 -3.50
CA LYS A 24 -1.10 16.48 -3.74
C LYS A 24 -0.65 17.76 -3.08
N ALA A 25 -0.44 18.80 -3.87
CA ALA A 25 -0.15 20.12 -3.33
C ALA A 25 -1.23 20.55 -2.31
N ASN A 26 -0.78 21.06 -1.18
CA ASN A 26 -1.65 21.60 -0.14
C ASN A 26 -2.38 22.84 -0.67
N ALA A 27 -3.59 23.10 -0.16
CA ALA A 27 -4.36 24.27 -0.54
C ALA A 27 -3.69 25.59 -0.11
N SER A 28 -2.88 25.56 0.95
CA SER A 28 -2.04 26.67 1.37
C SER A 28 -0.64 26.53 0.80
N VAL A 29 -0.07 27.66 0.36
CA VAL A 29 1.34 27.79 -0.01
C VAL A 29 2.28 27.93 1.19
N GLU A 30 1.72 28.04 2.40
CA GLU A 30 2.53 28.01 3.62
C GLU A 30 3.02 26.58 3.91
N PRO A 31 4.31 26.39 4.20
CA PRO A 31 4.84 25.08 4.54
C PRO A 31 4.18 24.51 5.81
N SER A 32 3.61 23.32 5.70
CA SER A 32 3.21 22.55 6.89
C SER A 32 4.44 21.88 7.53
N PRO A 33 4.36 21.40 8.78
CA PRO A 33 5.41 20.57 9.39
C PRO A 33 5.77 19.32 8.56
N HIS A 34 4.89 18.91 7.65
CA HIS A 34 5.08 17.76 6.76
C HIS A 34 5.41 18.15 5.31
N GLY A 35 5.58 19.44 5.01
CA GLY A 35 5.88 19.97 3.68
C GLY A 35 4.68 20.64 2.99
N LEU A 36 4.80 20.83 1.68
CA LEU A 36 3.80 21.51 0.84
C LEU A 36 2.83 20.55 0.16
N GLU A 37 3.00 19.25 0.37
CA GLU A 37 2.21 18.22 -0.29
C GLU A 37 1.68 17.21 0.72
N GLN A 38 0.50 16.68 0.42
CA GLN A 38 -0.10 15.54 1.09
C GLN A 38 0.19 14.27 0.29
N VAL A 39 0.74 13.27 0.96
CA VAL A 39 1.00 11.95 0.38
C VAL A 39 -0.28 11.11 0.40
N GLU A 40 -0.67 10.55 -0.74
CA GLU A 40 -1.76 9.56 -0.84
C GLU A 40 -1.25 8.25 -1.46
N LEU A 41 -1.54 7.13 -0.81
CA LEU A 41 -1.23 5.80 -1.33
C LEU A 41 -2.41 5.30 -2.15
N LEU A 42 -2.19 5.14 -3.45
CA LEU A 42 -3.18 4.69 -4.40
C LEU A 42 -2.88 3.26 -4.83
N VAL A 43 -3.91 2.42 -4.91
CA VAL A 43 -3.79 1.03 -5.29
C VAL A 43 -4.94 0.59 -6.20
N SER A 44 -4.65 -0.39 -7.04
CA SER A 44 -5.64 -1.14 -7.81
C SER A 44 -5.32 -2.62 -7.63
N ALA A 45 -6.26 -3.42 -7.12
CA ALA A 45 -6.01 -4.83 -6.84
C ALA A 45 -6.09 -5.70 -8.10
N ASN A 46 -6.85 -5.25 -9.11
CA ASN A 46 -7.15 -6.02 -10.31
C ASN A 46 -6.93 -5.17 -11.59
N PRO A 47 -6.45 -5.78 -12.68
CA PRO A 47 -6.33 -5.10 -13.97
C PRO A 47 -7.64 -4.44 -14.41
N GLY A 48 -7.53 -3.24 -14.97
CA GLY A 48 -8.69 -2.49 -15.48
C GLY A 48 -9.49 -1.74 -14.41
N GLN A 49 -9.23 -1.95 -13.12
CA GLN A 49 -9.80 -1.11 -12.07
C GLN A 49 -8.98 0.19 -11.92
N PRO A 50 -9.64 1.34 -11.70
CA PRO A 50 -8.93 2.59 -11.46
C PRO A 50 -8.17 2.51 -10.14
N LEU A 51 -7.06 3.24 -10.07
CA LEU A 51 -6.36 3.49 -8.81
C LEU A 51 -7.31 4.20 -7.83
N LYS A 52 -7.37 3.68 -6.61
CA LYS A 52 -8.17 4.25 -5.50
C LYS A 52 -7.29 4.39 -4.28
N ALA A 53 -7.65 5.31 -3.39
CA ALA A 53 -7.02 5.39 -2.08
C ALA A 53 -7.04 4.03 -1.39
N LEU A 54 -5.96 3.67 -0.71
CA LEU A 54 -5.82 2.41 0.02
C LEU A 54 -7.02 2.14 0.96
N ALA A 55 -7.53 3.18 1.62
CA ALA A 55 -8.70 3.11 2.50
C ALA A 55 -10.03 2.76 1.79
N LYS A 56 -10.07 2.83 0.46
CA LYS A 56 -11.26 2.56 -0.37
C LYS A 56 -11.16 1.21 -1.11
N VAL A 57 -10.20 0.36 -0.76
CA VAL A 57 -10.09 -1.00 -1.29
C VAL A 57 -11.25 -1.85 -0.80
N ALA A 58 -11.84 -2.65 -1.69
CA ALA A 58 -13.17 -3.24 -1.51
C ALA A 58 -13.20 -4.50 -0.64
N SER A 59 -12.10 -5.26 -0.53
CA SER A 59 -12.04 -6.44 0.34
C SER A 59 -11.02 -6.29 1.47
N GLY A 60 -11.37 -6.80 2.65
CA GLY A 60 -10.46 -6.84 3.80
C GLY A 60 -9.19 -7.64 3.52
N GLY A 61 -9.30 -8.77 2.80
CA GLY A 61 -8.15 -9.60 2.45
C GLY A 61 -7.17 -8.93 1.48
N GLU A 62 -7.66 -8.19 0.48
CA GLU A 62 -6.78 -7.37 -0.38
C GLU A 62 -6.05 -6.30 0.43
N LEU A 63 -6.76 -5.59 1.32
CA LEU A 63 -6.17 -4.55 2.16
C LEU A 63 -5.08 -5.12 3.09
N SER A 64 -5.31 -6.28 3.71
CA SER A 64 -4.32 -6.95 4.57
C SER A 64 -3.05 -7.30 3.79
N ARG A 65 -3.19 -7.91 2.60
CA ARG A 65 -2.04 -8.26 1.75
C ARG A 65 -1.27 -7.04 1.25
N ILE A 66 -1.96 -5.95 0.88
CA ILE A 66 -1.30 -4.70 0.48
C ILE A 66 -0.57 -4.06 1.66
N SER A 67 -1.17 -4.06 2.85
CA SER A 67 -0.56 -3.52 4.06
C SER A 67 0.70 -4.31 4.44
N LEU A 68 0.64 -5.64 4.35
CA LEU A 68 1.79 -6.52 4.56
C LEU A 68 2.92 -6.21 3.59
N ALA A 69 2.63 -6.05 2.28
CA ALA A 69 3.64 -5.66 1.29
C ALA A 69 4.33 -4.34 1.65
N ILE A 70 3.56 -3.31 2.04
CA ILE A 70 4.12 -2.02 2.46
C ILE A 70 5.02 -2.18 3.68
N GLN A 71 4.59 -2.94 4.68
CA GLN A 71 5.34 -3.17 5.91
C GLN A 71 6.63 -3.95 5.67
N VAL A 72 6.60 -5.00 4.84
CA VAL A 72 7.79 -5.77 4.47
C VAL A 72 8.82 -4.89 3.76
N ILE A 73 8.39 -4.12 2.76
CA ILE A 73 9.29 -3.24 2.00
C ILE A 73 9.85 -2.10 2.86
N THR A 74 9.05 -1.52 3.76
CA THR A 74 9.53 -0.48 4.68
C THR A 74 10.43 -1.05 5.77
N ALA A 75 10.17 -2.25 6.27
CA ALA A 75 11.01 -2.93 7.25
C ALA A 75 12.42 -3.22 6.72
N GLN A 76 12.56 -3.59 5.44
CA GLN A 76 13.87 -3.77 4.79
C GLN A 76 14.73 -2.50 4.80
N THR A 77 14.09 -1.32 4.89
CA THR A 77 14.78 -0.02 4.96
C THR A 77 14.94 0.51 6.39
N SER A 78 14.34 -0.16 7.38
CA SER A 78 14.33 0.26 8.78
C SER A 78 15.22 -0.63 9.65
N ARG A 79 15.65 -0.12 10.82
CA ARG A 79 16.44 -0.89 11.81
C ARG A 79 15.56 -1.75 12.73
N VAL A 80 14.34 -2.11 12.32
CA VAL A 80 13.45 -2.91 13.16
C VAL A 80 13.87 -4.39 13.02
N PRO A 81 14.39 -5.04 14.07
CA PRO A 81 15.03 -6.35 13.94
C PRO A 81 14.04 -7.50 13.72
N THR A 82 12.78 -7.35 14.18
CA THR A 82 11.72 -8.36 14.03
C THR A 82 10.38 -7.67 13.91
N LEU A 83 9.56 -8.11 12.93
CA LEU A 83 8.15 -7.73 12.80
C LEU A 83 7.30 -8.99 12.86
N VAL A 84 6.26 -8.97 13.70
CA VAL A 84 5.26 -10.03 13.80
C VAL A 84 3.95 -9.46 13.28
N PHE A 85 3.32 -10.19 12.36
CA PHE A 85 2.03 -9.83 11.80
C PHE A 85 0.99 -10.82 12.30
N ASP A 86 -0.11 -10.30 12.84
CA ASP A 86 -1.25 -11.10 13.26
C ASP A 86 -2.35 -10.99 12.19
N GLU A 87 -3.12 -12.05 11.97
CA GLU A 87 -4.27 -12.09 11.05
C GLU A 87 -4.01 -11.78 9.55
N VAL A 88 -2.79 -11.97 9.05
CA VAL A 88 -2.48 -11.80 7.61
C VAL A 88 -3.29 -12.73 6.69
N ASP A 89 -3.83 -13.81 7.25
CA ASP A 89 -4.56 -14.86 6.54
C ASP A 89 -6.06 -14.59 6.40
N VAL A 90 -6.59 -13.54 7.04
CA VAL A 90 -8.02 -13.19 6.97
C VAL A 90 -8.35 -12.74 5.55
N GLY A 91 -8.85 -13.67 4.73
CA GLY A 91 -9.18 -13.47 3.31
C GLY A 91 -8.14 -13.97 2.31
N ILE A 92 -7.15 -14.78 2.73
CA ILE A 92 -6.28 -15.56 1.82
C ILE A 92 -6.90 -16.94 1.52
N GLY A 93 -7.71 -17.48 2.43
CA GLY A 93 -8.51 -18.69 2.19
C GLY A 93 -9.79 -18.37 1.41
N GLY A 94 -9.83 -18.76 0.14
CA GLY A 94 -11.09 -19.13 -0.52
C GLY A 94 -11.52 -20.55 -0.11
N PRO A 95 -12.76 -20.98 -0.40
CA PRO A 95 -13.29 -22.30 -0.05
C PRO A 95 -12.51 -23.47 -0.69
#